data_AF-A0A957SGE5-F1
#
_entry.id   AF-A0A957SGE5-F1
#
_cell.length_a   1.000
_cell.length_b   1.000
_cell.length_c   1.000
_cell.angle_alpha   90.00
_cell.angle_beta   90.00
_cell.angle_gamma   90.00
#
_symmetry.space_group_name_H-M   'P 1'
#
loop_
_entity.id
_entity.type
_entity.pdbx_description
1 polymer ?
#
loop_
_entity_poly.entity_id
_entity_poly.type
_entity_poly.pdbx_seq_one_letter_code
_entity_poly.pdbx_strand_id
1 'polypeptide(L)'
;VDSVRIRPPLPRPGQLMCMAGNYLEPRKPERGEFNGFLKSPNSVIGHLETVELCPAEASVFHFEPELAIVIGKTASRIAPEEAMDCVFGYTQFIDVSSRGLPGGFF
;
A
#
# COMPACT_ATOMS: atom_id res chain seq x y z
N VAL A 1 4.61 -14.35 22.17
CA VAL A 1 4.03 -14.42 20.79
C VAL A 1 4.87 -15.34 19.91
N ASP A 2 6.03 -15.76 20.39
CA ASP A 2 7.11 -16.41 19.62
C ASP A 2 6.79 -17.85 19.23
N SER A 3 5.68 -18.41 19.72
CA SER A 3 5.19 -19.75 19.42
C SER A 3 4.00 -19.77 18.45
N VAL A 4 3.61 -18.62 17.88
CA VAL A 4 2.48 -18.54 16.93
C VAL A 4 2.90 -17.86 15.63
N ARG A 5 2.22 -18.23 14.54
CA ARG A 5 2.37 -17.56 13.26
C ARG A 5 1.41 -16.38 13.16
N ILE A 6 1.96 -15.17 13.07
CA ILE A 6 1.17 -13.95 12.85
C ILE A 6 0.72 -13.92 11.39
N ARG A 7 -0.60 -13.83 11.17
CA ARG A 7 -1.20 -13.68 9.83
C ARG A 7 -1.38 -12.20 9.50
N PRO A 8 -1.60 -11.83 8.22
CA PRO A 8 -2.01 -10.48 7.89
C PRO A 8 -3.29 -10.11 8.67
N PRO A 9 -3.38 -8.90 9.25
CA PRO A 9 -4.56 -8.48 10.00
C PRO A 9 -5.81 -8.36 9.09
N LEU A 10 -5.61 -8.12 7.80
CA LEU A 10 -6.64 -8.12 6.77
C LEU A 10 -6.13 -8.86 5.52
N PRO A 11 -6.25 -10.19 5.45
CA PRO A 11 -5.59 -10.99 4.41
C PRO A 11 -6.24 -10.87 3.03
N ARG A 12 -7.50 -10.42 2.96
CA ARG A 12 -8.23 -10.18 1.70
C ARG A 12 -9.06 -8.91 1.82
N PRO A 13 -8.44 -7.72 1.71
CA PRO A 13 -9.19 -6.47 1.66
C PRO A 13 -10.08 -6.43 0.41
N GLY A 14 -11.22 -5.75 0.48
CA GLY A 14 -12.09 -5.58 -0.71
C GLY A 14 -11.42 -4.77 -1.82
N GLN A 15 -10.56 -3.81 -1.44
CA GLN A 15 -9.77 -3.00 -2.35
C GLN A 15 -8.47 -2.55 -1.64
N LEU A 16 -7.36 -2.49 -2.37
CA LEU A 16 -6.13 -1.82 -1.93
C LEU A 16 -5.90 -0.60 -2.80
N MET A 17 -5.98 0.58 -2.19
CA MET A 17 -5.76 1.87 -2.84
C MET A 17 -4.45 2.45 -2.30
N CYS A 18 -3.46 2.62 -3.16
CA CYS A 18 -2.11 3.08 -2.85
C CYS A 18 -1.90 4.51 -3.37
N MET A 19 -1.02 5.29 -2.72
CA MET A 19 -0.79 6.70 -3.03
C MET A 19 0.68 6.94 -3.41
N ALA A 20 0.96 7.16 -4.69
CA ALA A 20 2.31 7.37 -5.17
C ALA A 20 2.81 8.80 -4.88
N GLY A 21 4.06 8.92 -4.42
CA GLY A 21 4.74 10.21 -4.26
C GLY A 21 4.15 11.10 -3.17
N ASN A 22 3.56 10.51 -2.13
CA ASN A 22 2.88 11.22 -1.05
C ASN A 22 3.80 11.60 0.14
N TYR A 23 5.11 11.47 -0.02
CA TYR A 23 6.12 11.99 0.92
C TYR A 23 6.79 13.22 0.33
N LEU A 24 6.92 14.28 1.14
CA LEU A 24 7.72 15.43 0.74
C LEU A 24 9.19 15.07 0.80
N GLU A 25 9.90 15.32 -0.28
CA GLU A 25 11.33 15.07 -0.38
C GLU A 25 12.09 16.40 -0.45
N PRO A 26 13.34 16.48 0.01
CA PRO A 26 14.14 17.70 -0.09
C PRO A 26 14.24 18.26 -1.51
N ARG A 27 14.23 17.39 -2.53
CA ARG A 27 14.26 17.77 -3.96
C ARG A 27 12.89 18.09 -4.53
N LYS A 28 11.81 17.75 -3.83
CA LYS A 28 10.42 18.00 -4.20
C LYS A 28 9.62 18.41 -2.97
N PRO A 29 9.81 19.66 -2.48
CA PRO A 29 9.23 20.12 -1.22
C PRO A 29 7.75 20.49 -1.34
N GLU A 30 7.21 20.52 -2.56
CA GLU A 30 5.82 20.85 -2.82
C GLU A 30 4.95 19.59 -2.92
N ARG A 31 3.73 19.69 -2.42
CA ARG A 31 2.73 18.63 -2.53
C ARG A 31 2.37 18.41 -4.00
N GLY A 32 2.54 17.18 -4.47
CA GLY A 32 2.09 16.79 -5.81
C GLY A 32 0.57 16.68 -5.92
N GLU A 33 0.09 16.51 -7.15
CA GLU A 33 -1.30 16.12 -7.40
C GLU A 33 -1.62 14.74 -6.81
N PHE A 34 -2.90 14.48 -6.62
CA PHE A 34 -3.38 13.16 -6.18
C PHE A 34 -2.99 12.10 -7.22
N ASN A 35 -2.20 11.11 -6.80
CA ASN A 35 -1.72 10.03 -7.66
C ASN A 35 -2.00 8.67 -7.01
N GLY A 36 -3.23 8.20 -7.19
CA GLY A 36 -3.70 6.93 -6.63
C GLY A 36 -3.67 5.80 -7.66
N PHE A 37 -3.38 4.58 -7.21
CA PHE A 37 -3.50 3.37 -8.01
C PHE A 37 -4.03 2.21 -7.17
N LEU A 38 -4.47 1.14 -7.85
CA LEU A 38 -4.97 -0.07 -7.21
C LEU A 38 -3.90 -1.15 -7.20
N LYS A 39 -3.73 -1.79 -6.05
CA LYS A 39 -2.97 -3.04 -5.94
C LYS A 39 -3.94 -4.21 -5.85
N SER A 40 -3.57 -5.36 -6.40
CA SER A 40 -4.39 -6.57 -6.28
C SER A 40 -4.49 -7.00 -4.80
N PRO A 41 -5.70 -7.22 -4.24
CA PRO A 41 -5.86 -7.76 -2.89
C PRO A 41 -5.19 -9.12 -2.65
N ASN A 42 -4.90 -9.86 -3.73
CA ASN A 42 -4.19 -11.14 -3.65
C ASN A 42 -2.69 -10.99 -3.36
N SER A 43 -2.15 -9.77 -3.37
CA SER A 43 -0.73 -9.50 -3.10
C SER A 43 -0.39 -9.40 -1.61
N VAL A 44 -1.37 -9.49 -0.72
CA VAL A 44 -1.16 -9.40 0.73
C VAL A 44 -0.52 -10.67 1.27
N ILE A 45 0.66 -10.54 1.87
CA ILE A 45 1.36 -11.60 2.60
C ILE A 45 1.56 -11.23 4.06
N GLY A 46 1.81 -12.25 4.89
CA GLY A 46 1.94 -12.12 6.34
C GLY A 46 3.33 -11.67 6.80
N HIS A 47 3.42 -11.36 8.10
CA HIS A 47 4.70 -11.12 8.75
C HIS A 47 5.63 -12.33 8.59
N LEU A 48 6.89 -12.07 8.20
CA LEU A 48 7.93 -13.09 7.92
C LEU A 48 7.61 -14.03 6.75
N GLU A 49 6.60 -13.75 5.93
CA GLU A 49 6.39 -14.47 4.68
C GLU A 49 7.33 -13.96 3.58
N THR A 50 7.53 -14.78 2.54
CA THR A 50 8.44 -14.46 1.43
C THR A 50 7.69 -13.70 0.34
N VAL A 51 8.27 -12.60 -0.13
CA VAL A 51 7.81 -11.92 -1.34
C VAL A 51 8.30 -12.71 -2.55
N GLU A 52 7.37 -13.27 -3.32
CA GLU A 52 7.70 -13.96 -4.57
C GLU A 52 7.84 -12.95 -5.71
N LEU A 53 9.04 -12.88 -6.29
CA LEU A 53 9.31 -11.99 -7.42
C LEU A 53 8.85 -12.65 -8.73
N CYS A 54 7.97 -11.97 -9.45
CA CYS A 54 7.50 -12.41 -10.76
C CYS A 54 8.68 -12.46 -11.75
N PRO A 55 8.77 -13.47 -12.64
CA PRO A 55 9.71 -13.47 -13.75
C PRO A 55 9.28 -12.42 -14.77
N ALA A 56 9.62 -11.16 -14.49
CA ALA A 56 9.37 -10.01 -15.33
C ALA A 56 10.70 -9.36 -15.71
N GLU A 57 10.73 -8.64 -16.84
CA GLU A 57 11.89 -7.85 -17.28
C GLU A 57 12.02 -6.55 -16.46
N ALA A 58 11.90 -6.64 -15.14
CA ALA A 58 12.09 -5.53 -14.23
C ALA A 58 13.59 -5.23 -14.12
N SER A 59 13.95 -3.94 -14.17
CA SER A 59 15.31 -3.51 -13.89
C SER A 59 15.65 -3.65 -12.41
N VAL A 60 14.65 -3.50 -11.53
CA VAL A 60 14.81 -3.64 -10.09
C VAL A 60 13.45 -3.89 -9.41
N PHE A 61 13.47 -4.66 -8.31
CA PHE A 61 12.36 -4.78 -7.39
C PHE A 61 12.64 -3.94 -6.14
N HIS A 62 11.78 -2.98 -5.84
CA HIS A 62 11.93 -2.06 -4.70
C HIS A 62 10.93 -2.37 -3.59
N PHE A 63 11.31 -2.06 -2.36
CA PHE A 63 10.43 -2.09 -1.20
C PHE A 63 10.16 -0.65 -0.74
N GLU A 64 8.90 -0.34 -0.45
CA GLU A 64 8.48 1.00 -0.05
C GLU A 64 7.71 0.89 1.28
N PRO A 65 8.30 1.28 2.41
CA PRO A 65 7.63 1.23 3.70
C PRO A 65 6.59 2.35 3.80
N GLU A 66 5.33 1.98 3.98
CA GLU A 66 4.20 2.89 4.01
C GLU A 66 3.31 2.69 5.24
N LEU A 67 2.59 3.75 5.62
CA LEU A 67 1.50 3.69 6.57
C LEU A 67 0.21 3.30 5.83
N ALA A 68 -0.34 2.13 6.15
CA ALA A 68 -1.65 1.73 5.65
C ALA A 68 -2.76 2.14 6.63
N ILE A 69 -3.84 2.67 6.06
CA ILE A 69 -5.06 3.07 6.77
C ILE A 69 -6.11 1.98 6.52
N VAL A 70 -6.65 1.40 7.58
CA VAL A 70 -7.72 0.40 7.51
C VAL A 70 -9.07 1.09 7.67
N ILE A 71 -9.92 0.99 6.66
CA ILE A 71 -11.26 1.58 6.67
C ILE A 71 -12.25 0.64 7.37
N GLY A 72 -12.96 1.14 8.38
CA GLY A 72 -13.90 0.37 9.20
C GLY A 72 -15.37 0.59 8.87
N LYS A 73 -15.69 1.67 8.15
CA LYS A 73 -17.07 2.02 7.78
C LYS A 73 -17.16 2.28 6.28
N THR A 74 -18.17 1.70 5.64
CA THR A 74 -18.51 2.03 4.26
C THR A 74 -18.87 3.51 4.18
N ALA A 75 -18.22 4.24 3.30
CA ALA A 75 -18.33 5.68 3.18
C ALA A 75 -18.28 6.11 1.71
N SER A 76 -18.95 7.21 1.38
CA SER A 76 -18.93 7.81 0.05
C SER A 76 -19.24 9.30 0.17
N ARG A 77 -18.49 10.15 -0.54
CA ARG A 77 -18.66 11.62 -0.56
C ARG A 77 -18.70 12.24 0.85
N ILE A 78 -17.81 11.80 1.73
CA ILE A 78 -17.69 12.30 3.10
C ILE A 78 -17.00 13.65 3.14
N ALA A 79 -17.37 14.49 4.12
CA ALA A 79 -16.64 15.73 4.37
C ALA A 79 -15.24 15.41 4.95
N PRO A 80 -14.20 16.24 4.67
CA PRO A 80 -12.86 16.01 5.22
C PRO A 80 -12.84 15.89 6.75
N GLU A 81 -13.71 16.63 7.44
CA GLU A 81 -13.80 16.66 8.89
C GLU A 81 -14.34 15.33 9.48
N GLU A 82 -15.10 14.58 8.69
CA GLU A 82 -15.70 13.29 9.06
C GLU A 82 -14.82 12.09 8.68
N ALA A 83 -13.71 12.33 7.95
CA ALA A 83 -12.88 11.28 7.38
C ALA A 83 -12.34 10.31 8.45
N MET A 84 -11.96 10.83 9.61
CA MET A 84 -11.40 10.04 10.70
C MET A 84 -12.42 9.10 11.34
N ASP A 85 -13.71 9.41 11.28
CA ASP A 85 -14.76 8.53 11.80
C ASP A 85 -14.91 7.23 10.99
N CYS A 86 -14.36 7.20 9.77
CA CYS A 86 -14.37 6.03 8.89
C CYS A 86 -13.17 5.11 9.11
N VAL A 87 -12.12 5.57 9.80
CA VAL A 87 -10.87 4.81 10.02
C VAL A 87 -11.05 3.82 11.16
N PHE A 88 -10.82 2.53 10.91
CA PHE A 88 -10.75 1.49 11.93
C PHE A 88 -9.41 1.54 12.68
N GLY A 89 -8.31 1.74 11.94
CA GLY A 89 -6.98 1.78 12.51
C GLY A 89 -5.91 1.85 11.44
N TYR A 90 -4.67 1.54 11.84
CA TYR A 90 -3.49 1.65 11.00
C TYR A 90 -2.66 0.37 11.06
N THR A 91 -1.90 0.09 10.00
CA THR A 91 -0.90 -0.97 9.99
C THR A 91 0.30 -0.55 9.15
N GLN A 92 1.42 -1.23 9.35
CA GLN A 92 2.56 -1.14 8.44
C GLN A 92 2.22 -1.86 7.13
N PHE A 93 2.71 -1.34 6.01
CA PHE A 93 2.60 -1.95 4.70
C PHE A 93 3.91 -1.76 3.95
N ILE A 94 4.35 -2.78 3.22
CA ILE A 94 5.49 -2.67 2.31
C ILE A 94 4.94 -2.76 0.91
N ASP A 95 4.92 -1.64 0.18
CA ASP A 95 4.52 -1.63 -1.22
C ASP A 95 5.69 -2.08 -2.09
N VAL A 96 5.72 -3.37 -2.40
CA VAL A 96 6.73 -3.93 -3.32
C VAL A 96 6.34 -3.60 -4.76
N SER A 97 7.28 -3.00 -5.49
CA SER A 97 7.13 -2.56 -6.87
C SER A 97 8.23 -3.11 -7.78
N SER A 98 7.89 -3.30 -9.06
CA SER A 98 8.80 -3.80 -10.10
C SER A 98 9.04 -2.70 -11.12
N ARG A 99 10.25 -2.12 -11.11
CA ARG A 99 10.59 -0.94 -11.89
C ARG A 99 11.12 -1.32 -13.27
N GLY A 100 10.97 -0.41 -14.23
CA GLY A 100 11.57 -0.52 -15.57
C GLY A 100 10.88 -1.50 -16.51
N LEU A 101 9.65 -1.91 -16.21
CA LEU A 101 8.87 -2.79 -17.08
C LEU A 101 8.52 -2.12 -18.43
N PRO A 102 8.45 -2.90 -19.52
CA PRO A 102 7.91 -2.42 -20.79
C PRO A 102 6.48 -1.88 -20.61
N GLY A 103 6.25 -0.62 -21.01
CA GLY A 103 4.93 0.03 -20.90
C GLY A 103 4.79 1.07 -19.78
N GLY A 104 5.83 1.29 -18.97
CA GLY A 104 5.92 2.48 -18.12
C GLY A 104 4.98 2.48 -16.92
N PHE A 105 4.85 1.34 -16.24
CA PHE A 105 4.15 1.27 -14.97
C PHE A 105 5.10 0.93 -13.82
N PHE A 106 4.72 1.42 -12.64
CA PHE A 106 5.43 1.38 -11.37
C PHE A 106 5.98 0.00 -10.99
#